data_AF-A0A965UYB7-F1
#
_entry.id   AF-A0A965UYB7-F1
#
_cell.length_a   1.000
_cell.length_b   1.000
_cell.length_c   1.000
_cell.angle_alpha   90.00
_cell.angle_beta   90.00
_cell.angle_gamma   90.00
#
_symmetry.space_group_name_H-M   'P 1'
#
loop_
_entity.id
_entity.type
_entity.pdbx_description
1 polymer ?
#
loop_
_entity_poly.entity_id
_entity_poly.type
_entity_poly.pdbx_seq_one_letter_code
_entity_poly.pdbx_strand_id
1 'polypeptide(L)'
;MSFNLADYTTVAERIKLFWEKYPEGAVRTMALPSDANVFVMRCELYRNVTDAVPFSTGHAREVAADRGVNRDFPLENCETSSIGIACKNAGIGTDKNGPSREEMQKVERVQNRETLTDEGYTPYQIGRMAAAREANPVDPEPQCKHGAMQLRKGTSEKTGKDYYGFVCISPDKAEQCPADWWELGPNGQWRKKVKS
;
A
#
# COMPACT_ATOMS: atom_id res chain seq x y z
N MET A 1 -11.18 12.24 9.92
CA MET A 1 -10.56 12.08 11.24
C MET A 1 -9.57 10.94 11.14
N SER A 2 -8.29 11.20 11.41
CA SER A 2 -7.26 10.14 11.45
C SER A 2 -7.38 9.42 12.80
N PHE A 3 -7.44 8.09 12.80
CA PHE A 3 -7.48 7.28 14.01
C PHE A 3 -6.06 6.79 14.34
N ASN A 4 -5.72 6.70 15.62
CA ASN A 4 -4.42 6.18 16.06
C ASN A 4 -4.52 4.67 16.32
N LEU A 5 -3.73 3.87 15.60
CA LEU A 5 -3.71 2.41 15.75
C LEU A 5 -3.29 1.94 17.16
N ALA A 6 -2.57 2.75 17.93
CA ALA A 6 -2.19 2.42 19.30
C ALA A 6 -3.38 2.37 20.28
N ASP A 7 -4.49 3.01 19.91
CA ASP A 7 -5.70 3.08 20.74
C ASP A 7 -6.61 1.85 20.60
N TYR A 8 -6.15 0.82 19.86
CA TYR A 8 -6.93 -0.39 19.59
C TYR A 8 -6.27 -1.62 20.19
N THR A 9 -7.10 -2.49 20.76
CA THR A 9 -6.67 -3.80 21.26
C THR A 9 -6.34 -4.72 20.08
N THR A 10 -5.18 -5.34 20.13
CA THR A 10 -4.70 -6.30 19.13
C THR A 10 -5.43 -7.63 19.23
N VAL A 11 -5.49 -8.39 18.14
CA VAL A 11 -6.02 -9.77 18.18
C VAL A 11 -5.26 -10.64 19.18
N ALA A 12 -3.94 -10.48 19.30
CA ALA A 12 -3.13 -11.23 20.26
C ALA A 12 -3.53 -10.95 21.72
N GLU A 13 -3.78 -9.68 22.06
CA GLU A 13 -4.31 -9.31 23.39
C GLU A 13 -5.71 -9.89 23.62
N ARG A 14 -6.58 -9.87 22.60
CA ARG A 14 -7.92 -10.47 22.70
C ARG A 14 -7.88 -11.98 22.94
N ILE A 15 -6.95 -12.69 22.30
CA ILE A 15 -6.74 -14.13 22.53
C ILE A 15 -6.27 -14.39 23.95
N LYS A 16 -5.35 -13.59 24.50
CA LYS A 16 -4.91 -13.72 25.90
C LYS A 16 -6.08 -13.55 26.87
N LEU A 17 -6.85 -12.47 26.70
CA LEU A 17 -8.05 -12.21 27.51
C LEU A 17 -9.10 -13.31 27.38
N PHE A 18 -9.24 -13.92 26.20
CA PHE A 18 -10.11 -15.06 26.00
C PHE A 18 -9.69 -16.26 26.86
N TRP A 19 -8.40 -16.64 26.83
CA TRP A 19 -7.90 -17.77 27.62
C TRP A 19 -7.92 -17.51 29.13
N GLU A 20 -7.72 -16.27 29.56
CA GLU A 20 -7.88 -15.86 30.97
C GLU A 20 -9.33 -15.99 31.44
N LYS A 21 -10.29 -15.58 30.59
CA LYS A 21 -11.72 -15.61 30.91
C LYS A 21 -12.34 -17.00 30.78
N TYR A 22 -11.85 -17.80 29.83
CA TYR A 22 -12.35 -19.14 29.51
C TYR A 22 -11.19 -20.13 29.36
N PRO A 23 -10.55 -20.56 30.47
CA PRO A 23 -9.39 -21.47 30.42
C PRO A 23 -9.69 -22.83 29.78
N GLU A 24 -10.93 -23.31 29.91
CA GLU A 24 -11.41 -24.54 29.28
C GLU A 24 -12.04 -24.30 27.91
N GLY A 25 -11.96 -23.07 27.39
CA GLY A 25 -12.58 -22.68 26.13
C GLY A 25 -11.94 -23.31 24.90
N ALA A 26 -12.48 -22.97 23.73
CA ALA A 26 -11.89 -23.34 22.45
C ALA A 26 -12.02 -22.21 21.43
N VAL A 27 -10.99 -22.04 20.61
CA VAL A 27 -11.00 -21.25 19.39
C VAL A 27 -10.96 -22.23 18.23
N ARG A 28 -11.99 -22.27 17.39
CA ARG A 28 -12.04 -23.12 16.20
C ARG A 28 -12.18 -22.26 14.96
N THR A 29 -11.29 -22.46 14.00
CA THR A 29 -11.29 -21.74 12.72
C THR A 29 -11.56 -22.72 11.58
N MET A 30 -12.26 -22.25 10.55
CA MET A 30 -12.53 -23.03 9.35
C MET A 30 -12.56 -22.14 8.12
N ALA A 31 -11.95 -22.64 7.05
CA ALA A 31 -12.06 -22.03 5.73
C ALA A 31 -13.44 -22.35 5.13
N LEU A 32 -14.07 -21.32 4.55
CA LEU A 32 -15.33 -21.44 3.83
C LEU A 32 -15.07 -21.44 2.31
N PRO A 33 -15.94 -22.11 1.52
CA PRO A 33 -15.86 -22.07 0.07
C PRO A 33 -15.82 -20.63 -0.46
N SER A 34 -14.89 -20.36 -1.38
CA SER A 34 -14.68 -19.06 -2.00
C SER A 34 -13.99 -19.20 -3.35
N ASP A 35 -13.99 -18.13 -4.14
CA ASP A 35 -13.35 -18.09 -5.45
C ASP A 35 -11.82 -18.15 -5.36
N ALA A 36 -11.16 -18.39 -6.50
CA ALA A 36 -9.71 -18.32 -6.58
C ALA A 36 -9.19 -16.95 -6.07
N ASN A 37 -8.14 -16.98 -5.25
CA ASN A 37 -7.53 -15.82 -4.60
C ASN A 37 -8.40 -15.06 -3.58
N VAL A 38 -9.59 -15.57 -3.25
CA VAL A 38 -10.41 -15.07 -2.16
C VAL A 38 -10.35 -16.08 -1.02
N PHE A 39 -10.16 -15.60 0.20
CA PHE A 39 -10.11 -16.43 1.39
C PHE A 39 -11.21 -15.96 2.32
N VAL A 40 -12.05 -16.89 2.77
CA VAL A 40 -13.11 -16.62 3.73
C VAL A 40 -12.92 -17.55 4.91
N MET A 41 -12.79 -16.98 6.10
CA MET A 41 -12.57 -17.73 7.34
C MET A 41 -13.70 -17.45 8.32
N ARG A 42 -14.19 -18.50 8.97
CA ARG A 42 -15.07 -18.42 10.13
C ARG A 42 -14.30 -18.85 11.37
N CYS A 43 -14.40 -18.07 12.43
CA CYS A 43 -13.96 -18.41 13.77
C CYS A 43 -15.17 -18.65 14.67
N GLU A 44 -15.06 -19.63 15.54
CA GLU A 44 -16.03 -20.02 16.56
C GLU A 44 -15.34 -20.04 17.93
N LEU A 45 -15.96 -19.38 18.91
CA LEU A 45 -15.49 -19.36 20.28
C LEU A 45 -16.43 -20.17 21.17
N TYR A 46 -15.84 -21.00 22.02
CA TYR A 46 -16.52 -21.84 23.01
C TYR A 46 -16.02 -21.46 24.41
N ARG A 47 -16.90 -21.45 25.41
CA ARG A 47 -16.49 -21.14 26.81
C ARG A 47 -15.92 -22.38 27.48
N ASN A 48 -16.39 -23.55 27.07
CA ASN A 48 -15.83 -24.85 27.41
C ASN A 48 -15.73 -25.73 26.14
N VAL A 49 -14.70 -26.56 26.01
CA VAL A 49 -14.51 -27.51 24.89
C VAL A 49 -15.69 -28.46 24.64
N THR A 50 -16.53 -28.67 25.66
CA THR A 50 -17.73 -29.52 25.61
C THR A 50 -19.01 -28.77 25.25
N ASP A 51 -18.97 -27.44 25.12
CA ASP A 51 -20.12 -26.65 24.70
C ASP A 51 -20.62 -27.13 23.32
N ALA A 52 -21.91 -27.45 23.21
CA ALA A 52 -22.50 -27.98 21.97
C ALA A 52 -22.56 -26.96 20.83
N VAL A 53 -22.55 -25.66 21.16
CA VAL A 53 -22.62 -24.56 20.21
C VAL A 53 -21.66 -23.44 20.61
N PRO A 54 -21.07 -22.72 19.66
CA PRO A 54 -20.22 -21.59 19.99
C PRO A 54 -21.05 -20.45 20.57
N PHE A 55 -20.50 -19.74 21.56
CA PHE A 55 -21.15 -18.56 22.14
C PHE A 55 -20.88 -17.28 21.35
N SER A 56 -19.86 -17.28 20.48
CA SER A 56 -19.55 -16.18 19.58
C SER A 56 -18.94 -16.71 18.29
N THR A 57 -19.16 -15.98 17.19
CA THR A 57 -18.59 -16.28 15.89
C THR A 57 -18.05 -15.01 15.23
N GLY A 58 -17.09 -15.18 14.32
CA GLY A 58 -16.53 -14.10 13.51
C GLY A 58 -16.23 -14.57 12.11
N HIS A 59 -16.55 -13.75 11.11
CA HIS A 59 -16.28 -14.05 9.70
C HIS A 59 -15.36 -12.99 9.13
N ALA A 60 -14.31 -13.41 8.43
CA ALA A 60 -13.41 -12.53 7.73
C ALA A 60 -13.29 -12.94 6.27
N ARG A 61 -12.99 -11.94 5.44
CA ARG A 61 -12.67 -12.10 4.03
C ARG A 61 -11.34 -11.39 3.75
N GLU A 62 -10.49 -12.06 2.99
CA GLU A 62 -9.26 -11.51 2.42
C GLU A 62 -9.18 -11.83 0.93
N VAL A 63 -8.45 -11.00 0.20
CA VAL A 63 -8.11 -11.21 -1.22
C VAL A 63 -6.59 -11.21 -1.33
N ALA A 64 -6.02 -12.21 -1.99
CA ALA A 64 -4.59 -12.26 -2.24
C ALA A 64 -4.15 -10.99 -2.98
N ALA A 65 -3.13 -10.32 -2.44
CA ALA A 65 -2.61 -9.10 -3.04
C ALA A 65 -1.44 -9.43 -3.98
N ASP A 66 -1.14 -8.55 -4.94
CA ASP A 66 0.03 -8.72 -5.81
C ASP A 66 1.37 -8.50 -5.08
N ARG A 67 1.35 -7.83 -3.92
CA ARG A 67 2.52 -7.43 -3.15
C ARG A 67 2.24 -7.42 -1.64
N GLY A 68 3.31 -7.53 -0.84
CA GLY A 68 3.25 -7.48 0.61
C GLY A 68 2.84 -8.82 1.25
N VAL A 69 2.66 -8.82 2.57
CA VAL A 69 2.38 -10.04 3.35
C VAL A 69 1.13 -10.78 2.88
N ASN A 70 0.11 -10.06 2.39
CA ASN A 70 -1.12 -10.67 1.88
C ASN A 70 -0.98 -11.35 0.51
N ARG A 71 0.18 -11.25 -0.15
CA ARG A 71 0.50 -12.04 -1.35
C ARG A 71 0.81 -13.47 -0.97
N ASP A 72 1.65 -13.63 0.04
CA ASP A 72 2.21 -14.92 0.42
C ASP A 72 1.37 -15.61 1.52
N PHE A 73 0.71 -14.83 2.38
CA PHE A 73 -0.02 -15.32 3.56
C PHE A 73 -1.46 -14.74 3.71
N PRO A 74 -2.29 -14.75 2.64
CA PRO A 74 -3.66 -14.23 2.73
C PRO A 74 -4.57 -15.06 3.64
N LEU A 75 -4.34 -16.38 3.72
CA LEU A 75 -5.15 -17.28 4.54
C LEU A 75 -4.94 -17.01 6.03
N GLU A 76 -3.69 -16.88 6.47
CA GLU A 76 -3.28 -16.64 7.85
C GLU A 76 -3.75 -15.25 8.34
N ASN A 77 -3.68 -14.25 7.45
CA ASN A 77 -4.24 -12.92 7.73
C ASN A 77 -5.77 -12.97 7.86
N CYS A 78 -6.43 -13.77 7.03
CA CYS A 78 -7.88 -13.97 7.10
C CYS A 78 -8.28 -14.70 8.38
N GLU A 79 -7.53 -15.72 8.78
CA GLU A 79 -7.75 -16.48 10.00
C GLU A 79 -7.65 -15.56 11.23
N THR A 80 -6.55 -14.82 11.35
CA THR A 80 -6.32 -13.86 12.45
C THR A 80 -7.45 -12.82 12.51
N SER A 81 -7.91 -12.35 11.36
CA SER A 81 -9.03 -11.40 11.29
C SER A 81 -10.33 -12.02 11.81
N SER A 82 -10.62 -13.27 11.45
CA SER A 82 -11.84 -13.96 11.90
C SER A 82 -11.87 -14.15 13.41
N ILE A 83 -10.71 -14.47 14.03
CA ILE A 83 -10.54 -14.56 15.48
C ILE A 83 -10.79 -13.20 16.14
N GLY A 84 -10.18 -12.13 15.61
CA GLY A 84 -10.39 -10.77 16.11
C GLY A 84 -11.86 -10.35 16.15
N ILE A 85 -12.59 -10.65 15.08
CA ILE A 85 -14.03 -10.36 14.97
C ILE A 85 -14.83 -11.21 15.96
N ALA A 86 -14.51 -12.50 16.13
CA ALA A 86 -15.20 -13.37 17.07
C ALA A 86 -15.00 -12.90 18.53
N CYS A 87 -13.77 -12.49 18.89
CA CYS A 87 -13.47 -11.92 20.20
C CYS A 87 -14.20 -10.59 20.41
N LYS A 88 -14.25 -9.71 19.40
CA LYS A 88 -15.03 -8.47 19.46
C LYS A 88 -16.51 -8.74 19.70
N ASN A 89 -17.10 -9.66 18.94
CA ASN A 89 -18.51 -10.05 19.08
C ASN A 89 -18.80 -10.67 20.45
N ALA A 90 -17.79 -11.30 21.07
CA ALA A 90 -17.84 -11.81 22.44
C ALA A 90 -17.64 -10.73 23.54
N GLY A 91 -17.41 -9.47 23.16
CA GLY A 91 -17.08 -8.39 24.09
C GLY A 91 -15.70 -8.54 24.76
N ILE A 92 -14.76 -9.23 24.11
CA ILE A 92 -13.42 -9.49 24.65
C ILE A 92 -12.44 -8.48 24.06
N GLY A 93 -11.82 -7.67 24.92
CA GLY A 93 -10.81 -6.67 24.56
C GLY A 93 -11.38 -5.44 23.83
N THR A 94 -12.62 -5.05 24.13
CA THR A 94 -13.31 -3.89 23.53
C THR A 94 -13.18 -2.60 24.34
N ASP A 95 -12.41 -2.60 25.44
CA ASP A 95 -12.41 -1.53 26.45
C ASP A 95 -11.81 -0.21 25.96
N LYS A 96 -10.84 -0.25 25.03
CA LYS A 96 -10.25 0.96 24.44
C LYS A 96 -11.11 1.48 23.29
N ASN A 97 -11.33 0.62 22.30
CA ASN A 97 -12.15 0.84 21.12
C ASN A 97 -12.70 -0.52 20.64
N GLY A 98 -13.94 -0.51 20.15
CA GLY A 98 -14.67 -1.73 19.76
C GLY A 98 -13.95 -2.60 18.71
N PRO A 99 -13.54 -2.04 17.55
CA PRO A 99 -12.78 -2.77 16.54
C PRO A 99 -11.39 -3.21 17.02
N SER A 100 -10.80 -4.24 16.43
CA SER A 100 -9.39 -4.58 16.66
C SER A 100 -8.46 -3.67 15.87
N ARG A 101 -7.20 -3.60 16.29
CA ARG A 101 -6.18 -2.86 15.54
C ARG A 101 -6.03 -3.40 14.12
N GLU A 102 -6.08 -4.71 13.96
CA GLU A 102 -5.98 -5.39 12.67
C GLU A 102 -7.18 -5.07 11.76
N GLU A 103 -8.38 -4.88 12.32
CA GLU A 103 -9.55 -4.37 11.56
C GLU A 103 -9.32 -2.92 11.09
N MET A 104 -8.80 -2.06 11.96
CA MET A 104 -8.53 -0.64 11.63
C MET A 104 -7.39 -0.47 10.62
N GLN A 105 -6.38 -1.33 10.65
CA GLN A 105 -5.34 -1.39 9.62
C GLN A 105 -5.93 -1.68 8.24
N LYS A 106 -7.04 -2.43 8.14
CA LYS A 106 -7.73 -2.62 6.84
C LYS A 106 -8.37 -1.33 6.35
N VAL A 107 -9.03 -0.60 7.26
CA VAL A 107 -9.65 0.69 6.95
C VAL A 107 -8.59 1.69 6.47
N GLU A 108 -7.45 1.75 7.16
CA GLU A 108 -6.33 2.62 6.79
C GLU A 108 -5.79 2.28 5.39
N ARG A 109 -5.64 1.00 5.07
CA ARG A 109 -5.21 0.56 3.73
C ARG A 109 -6.17 0.99 2.63
N VAL A 110 -7.48 0.90 2.86
CA VAL A 110 -8.49 1.34 1.88
C VAL A 110 -8.47 2.85 1.71
N GLN A 111 -8.46 3.60 2.83
CA GLN A 111 -8.40 5.05 2.79
C GLN A 111 -7.15 5.56 2.08
N ASN A 112 -5.97 5.01 2.38
CA ASN A 112 -4.73 5.41 1.73
C ASN A 112 -4.73 5.09 0.23
N ARG A 113 -5.45 4.04 -0.21
CA ARG A 113 -5.60 3.72 -1.63
C ARG A 113 -6.48 4.73 -2.38
N GLU A 114 -7.44 5.34 -1.71
CA GLU A 114 -8.46 6.21 -2.30
C GLU A 114 -8.17 7.71 -2.12
N THR A 115 -7.32 8.08 -1.15
CA THR A 115 -6.96 9.48 -0.91
C THR A 115 -6.14 10.04 -2.09
N LEU A 116 -6.54 11.20 -2.60
CA LEU A 116 -5.76 11.97 -3.56
C LEU A 116 -4.57 12.63 -2.85
N THR A 117 -3.37 12.53 -3.42
CA THR A 117 -2.22 13.32 -3.00
C THR A 117 -2.40 14.79 -3.36
N ASP A 118 -1.52 15.67 -2.87
CA ASP A 118 -1.48 17.09 -3.24
C ASP A 118 -1.36 17.32 -4.75
N GLU A 119 -0.91 16.30 -5.49
CA GLU A 119 -0.76 16.29 -6.95
C GLU A 119 -2.03 15.85 -7.68
N GLY A 120 -3.10 15.53 -6.96
CA GLY A 120 -4.40 15.15 -7.53
C GLY A 120 -4.49 13.69 -8.02
N TYR A 121 -3.59 12.82 -7.58
CA TYR A 121 -3.58 11.39 -7.94
C TYR A 121 -3.64 10.50 -6.71
N THR A 122 -4.24 9.32 -6.81
CA THR A 122 -4.20 8.33 -5.73
C THR A 122 -2.84 7.61 -5.70
N PRO A 123 -2.37 7.13 -4.54
CA PRO A 123 -1.18 6.28 -4.47
C PRO A 123 -1.22 5.05 -5.39
N TYR A 124 -2.41 4.51 -5.67
CA TYR A 124 -2.61 3.44 -6.66
C TYR A 124 -2.35 3.92 -8.11
N GLN A 125 -2.85 5.10 -8.48
CA GLN A 125 -2.57 5.72 -9.78
C GLN A 125 -1.07 6.01 -9.94
N ILE A 126 -0.42 6.56 -8.90
CA ILE A 126 1.03 6.80 -8.87
C ILE A 126 1.79 5.48 -9.06
N GLY A 127 1.39 4.41 -8.37
CA GLY A 127 1.99 3.08 -8.51
C GLY A 127 1.84 2.47 -9.92
N ARG A 128 0.68 2.67 -10.57
CA ARG A 128 0.43 2.26 -11.97
C ARG A 128 1.24 3.07 -12.97
N MET A 129 1.35 4.39 -12.78
CA MET A 129 2.18 5.27 -13.60
C MET A 129 3.66 4.93 -13.43
N ALA A 130 4.09 4.59 -12.21
CA ALA A 130 5.44 4.13 -11.94
C ALA A 130 5.73 2.75 -12.56
N ALA A 131 4.76 1.83 -12.63
CA ALA A 131 4.92 0.55 -13.33
C ALA A 131 5.00 0.72 -14.86
N ALA A 132 4.36 1.77 -15.41
CA ALA A 132 4.55 2.14 -16.81
C ALA A 132 5.96 2.70 -17.12
N ARG A 133 6.82 2.94 -16.12
CA ARG A 133 8.22 3.39 -16.30
C ARG A 133 9.11 2.43 -17.11
N GLU A 134 8.73 1.17 -17.30
CA GLU A 134 9.52 0.23 -18.12
C GLU A 134 9.32 0.39 -19.63
N ALA A 135 8.33 1.18 -20.05
CA ALA A 135 8.22 1.66 -21.41
C ALA A 135 8.52 3.16 -21.41
N ASN A 136 9.77 3.55 -21.59
CA ASN A 136 10.07 4.90 -22.07
C ASN A 136 9.74 4.92 -23.57
N PRO A 137 8.60 5.51 -24.03
CA PRO A 137 8.58 6.00 -25.39
C PRO A 137 9.69 7.05 -25.46
N VAL A 138 10.76 6.75 -26.19
CA VAL A 138 11.82 7.72 -26.46
C VAL A 138 11.15 8.82 -27.26
N ASP A 139 10.82 9.95 -26.62
CA ASP A 139 10.45 11.15 -27.34
C ASP A 139 11.55 11.44 -28.37
N PRO A 140 11.21 11.80 -29.62
CA PRO A 140 12.19 12.00 -30.67
C PRO A 140 13.25 13.02 -30.22
N GLU A 141 14.52 12.69 -30.44
CA GLU A 141 15.66 13.51 -30.00
C GLU A 141 15.50 14.95 -30.49
N PRO A 142 15.53 15.96 -29.60
CA PRO A 142 15.31 17.34 -29.98
C PRO A 142 16.41 17.82 -30.94
N GLN A 143 15.97 18.46 -32.02
CA GLN A 143 16.84 19.04 -33.03
C GLN A 143 16.87 20.56 -32.91
N CYS A 144 18.03 21.15 -33.21
CA CYS A 144 18.20 22.59 -33.35
C CYS A 144 18.69 22.93 -34.77
N LYS A 145 18.88 24.22 -35.08
CA LYS A 145 19.40 24.67 -36.39
C LYS A 145 20.81 24.14 -36.73
N HIS A 146 21.52 23.56 -35.76
CA HIS A 146 22.85 22.95 -35.92
C HIS A 146 22.82 21.42 -35.91
N GLY A 147 21.64 20.81 -35.98
CA GLY A 147 21.45 19.36 -35.95
C GLY A 147 21.00 18.83 -34.60
N ALA A 148 21.22 17.52 -34.38
CA ALA A 148 20.81 16.82 -33.17
C ALA A 148 21.49 17.41 -31.93
N MET A 149 20.70 17.70 -30.90
CA MET A 149 21.23 18.19 -29.64
C MET A 149 21.79 17.03 -28.81
N GLN A 150 22.90 17.26 -28.09
CA GLN A 150 23.55 16.22 -27.29
C GLN A 150 22.88 16.10 -25.92
N LEU A 151 22.54 14.88 -25.51
CA LEU A 151 22.01 14.60 -24.18
C LEU A 151 23.09 14.81 -23.10
N ARG A 152 22.73 15.55 -22.05
CA ARG A 152 23.50 15.74 -20.82
C ARG A 152 22.68 15.24 -19.64
N LYS A 153 23.19 14.23 -18.94
CA LYS A 153 22.58 13.68 -17.72
C LYS A 153 23.62 13.34 -16.66
N GLY A 154 23.23 13.45 -15.40
CA GLY A 154 24.06 13.08 -14.25
C GLY A 154 23.63 13.79 -12.97
N THR A 155 24.43 13.66 -11.92
CA THR A 155 24.20 14.35 -10.65
C THR A 155 25.23 15.46 -10.49
N SER A 156 24.78 16.67 -10.15
CA SER A 156 25.67 17.81 -9.94
C SER A 156 26.44 17.64 -8.64
N GLU A 157 27.78 17.53 -8.70
CA GLU A 157 28.63 17.44 -7.51
C GLU A 157 28.50 18.64 -6.55
N LYS A 158 28.14 19.81 -7.09
CA LYS A 158 28.00 21.05 -6.30
C LYS A 158 26.66 21.18 -5.58
N THR A 159 25.59 20.60 -6.15
CA THR A 159 24.22 20.81 -5.65
C THR A 159 23.52 19.52 -5.25
N GLY A 160 24.10 18.37 -5.55
CA GLY A 160 23.49 17.05 -5.36
C GLY A 160 22.25 16.78 -6.22
N LYS A 161 21.87 17.72 -7.11
CA LYS A 161 20.66 17.60 -7.93
C LYS A 161 20.98 16.86 -9.23
N ASP A 162 20.10 15.94 -9.59
CA ASP A 162 20.11 15.32 -10.90
C ASP A 162 19.73 16.33 -11.97
N TYR A 163 20.38 16.22 -13.13
CA TYR A 163 20.08 17.01 -14.30
C TYR A 163 19.89 16.10 -15.51
N TYR A 164 19.04 16.56 -16.42
CA TYR A 164 18.79 15.94 -17.71
C TYR A 164 18.36 17.03 -18.68
N GLY A 165 18.95 17.05 -19.85
CA GLY A 165 18.59 18.00 -20.88
C GLY A 165 19.48 17.88 -22.10
N PHE A 166 19.15 18.65 -23.12
CA PHE A 166 19.81 18.60 -24.41
C PHE A 166 20.54 19.91 -24.68
N VAL A 167 21.78 19.81 -25.16
CA VAL A 167 22.64 20.97 -25.42
C VAL A 167 23.05 21.03 -26.88
N CYS A 168 23.09 22.23 -27.44
CA CYS A 168 23.65 22.45 -28.78
C CYS A 168 25.17 22.22 -28.75
N ILE A 169 25.69 21.50 -29.74
CA ILE A 169 27.13 21.20 -29.86
C ILE A 169 27.80 21.97 -31.01
N SER A 170 27.22 23.11 -31.45
CA SER A 170 27.84 23.95 -32.48
C SER A 170 29.30 24.27 -32.09
N PRO A 171 30.27 24.09 -32.99
CA PRO A 171 31.67 24.41 -32.73
C PRO A 171 31.88 25.91 -32.52
N ASP A 172 31.01 26.75 -33.10
CA ASP A 172 30.95 28.18 -32.80
C ASP A 172 30.09 28.43 -31.56
N LYS A 173 30.73 28.90 -30.49
CA LYS A 173 30.07 29.23 -29.22
C LYS A 173 29.07 30.37 -29.34
N ALA A 174 29.30 31.32 -30.26
CA ALA A 174 28.41 32.48 -30.44
C ALA A 174 27.05 32.05 -31.03
N GLU A 175 27.05 30.96 -31.80
CA GLU A 175 25.84 30.43 -32.45
C GLU A 175 25.13 29.35 -31.62
N GLN A 176 25.66 28.91 -30.48
CA GLN A 176 25.04 27.82 -29.70
C GLN A 176 23.61 28.17 -29.24
N CYS A 177 22.65 27.31 -29.59
CA CYS A 177 21.27 27.46 -29.15
C CYS A 177 21.15 27.25 -27.64
N PRO A 178 20.15 27.87 -26.98
CA PRO A 178 19.87 27.62 -25.57
C PRO A 178 19.66 26.13 -25.27
N ALA A 179 20.18 25.67 -24.13
CA ALA A 179 19.97 24.31 -23.67
C ALA A 179 18.50 24.06 -23.32
N ASP A 180 18.00 22.89 -23.70
CA ASP A 180 16.66 22.43 -23.34
C ASP A 180 16.76 21.56 -22.09
N TRP A 181 16.65 22.21 -20.93
CA TRP A 181 16.73 21.53 -19.63
C TRP A 181 15.36 21.03 -19.19
N TRP A 182 15.34 19.78 -18.77
CA TRP A 182 14.15 19.11 -18.29
C TRP A 182 14.17 19.07 -16.76
N GLU A 183 13.02 18.87 -16.16
CA GLU A 183 12.88 18.69 -14.72
C GLU A 183 12.37 17.29 -14.41
N LEU A 184 12.86 16.74 -13.30
CA LEU A 184 12.42 15.45 -12.82
C LEU A 184 11.07 15.63 -12.14
N GLY A 185 10.02 15.03 -12.71
CA GLY A 185 8.70 15.02 -12.10
C GLY A 185 8.64 14.11 -10.86
N PRO A 186 7.57 14.19 -10.06
CA PRO A 186 7.35 13.31 -8.90
C PRO A 186 7.21 11.82 -9.27
N ASN A 187 6.74 11.55 -10.49
CA ASN A 187 6.75 10.23 -11.12
C ASN A 187 8.16 9.76 -11.54
N GLY A 188 9.17 10.58 -11.27
CA GLY A 188 10.56 10.51 -11.72
C GLY A 188 10.71 10.19 -13.21
N GLN A 189 9.84 10.78 -14.02
CA GLN A 189 10.06 10.99 -15.44
C GLN A 189 10.59 12.40 -15.65
N TRP A 190 11.51 12.55 -16.60
CA TRP A 190 11.92 13.87 -17.03
C TRP A 190 10.80 14.48 -17.87
N ARG A 191 10.43 15.72 -17.57
CA ARG A 191 9.50 16.52 -18.38
C ARG A 191 10.14 17.84 -18.78
N LYS A 192 9.82 18.33 -19.97
CA LYS A 192 10.29 19.63 -20.43
C LYS A 192 9.85 20.72 -19.45
N LYS A 193 10.77 21.58 -19.02
CA LYS A 193 10.41 22.72 -18.17
C LYS A 193 9.45 23.62 -18.93
N VAL A 194 8.22 23.73 -18.43
CA VAL A 194 7.28 24.72 -18.93
C VAL A 194 7.76 26.07 -18.42
N LYS A 195 8.17 26.97 -19.32
CA LYS A 195 8.49 28.34 -18.93
C LYS A 195 7.19 28.99 -18.45
N SER A 196 7.11 29.31 -17.16
CA SER A 196 6.12 30.25 -16.62
C SER A 196 6.31 31.63 -17.21
#